data_AF-A0AAV0PLP6-F1
#
_entry.id   AF-A0AAV0PLP6-F1
#
_cell.length_a   1.000
_cell.length_b   1.000
_cell.length_c   1.000
_cell.angle_alpha   90.00
_cell.angle_beta   90.00
_cell.angle_gamma   90.00
#
_symmetry.space_group_name_H-M   'P 1'
#
loop_
_entity.id
_entity.type
_entity.pdbx_description
1 polymer ?
#
loop_
_entity_poly.entity_id
_entity_poly.type
_entity_poly.pdbx_seq_one_letter_code
_entity_poly.pdbx_strand_id
1 'polypeptide(L)' 'MEAYQRPEMEGEEEDCLTPKSREFRIPAVQPCPPPPKKKREQHVAGGKKRDPPKNGYFHHPDIDALFRLKPQRGGAYA' A
#
# COMPACT_ATOMS: atom_id res chain seq x y z
N MET A 1 38.73 -31.55 -34.19
CA MET A 1 37.30 -31.23 -34.37
C MET A 1 37.25 -29.72 -34.43
N GLU A 2 37.06 -29.16 -35.62
CA GLU A 2 37.09 -27.71 -35.82
C GLU A 2 35.93 -27.06 -35.06
N ALA A 3 36.23 -25.94 -34.40
CA ALA A 3 35.22 -25.16 -33.71
C ALA A 3 34.37 -24.45 -34.77
N TYR A 4 33.05 -24.65 -34.72
CA TYR A 4 32.11 -23.90 -35.56
C TYR A 4 32.24 -22.41 -35.22
N GLN A 5 32.78 -21.63 -36.16
CA GLN A 5 32.76 -20.17 -36.07
C GLN A 5 31.29 -19.73 -36.24
N ARG A 6 30.66 -19.31 -35.13
CA ARG A 6 29.32 -18.72 -35.14
C ARG A 6 29.41 -17.38 -35.89
N PRO A 7 28.65 -17.15 -36.98
CA PRO A 7 28.64 -15.84 -37.63
C PRO A 7 28.08 -14.80 -36.65
N GLU A 8 28.83 -13.71 -36.50
CA GLU A 8 28.44 -12.56 -35.70
C GLU A 8 27.31 -11.85 -36.45
N MET A 9 26.07 -12.03 -36.00
CA MET A 9 24.93 -11.28 -36.52
C MET A 9 25.03 -9.87 -35.95
N GLU A 10 25.55 -8.97 -36.75
CA GLU A 10 25.54 -7.52 -36.52
C GLU A 10 24.09 -7.02 -36.63
N GLY A 11 23.31 -7.25 -35.58
CA GLY A 11 22.04 -6.59 -35.39
C GLY A 11 22.35 -5.20 -34.88
N GLU A 12 22.05 -4.17 -35.67
CA GLU A 12 22.04 -2.78 -35.21
C GLU A 12 21.15 -2.72 -33.97
N GLU A 13 21.79 -2.77 -32.81
CA GLU A 13 21.20 -2.60 -31.51
C GLU A 13 20.84 -1.12 -31.38
N GLU A 14 19.77 -0.73 -32.09
CA GLU A 14 18.99 0.45 -31.71
C GLU A 14 18.52 0.20 -30.29
N ASP A 15 19.27 0.74 -29.34
CA ASP A 15 18.90 0.80 -27.94
C ASP A 15 17.44 1.26 -27.87
N CYS A 16 16.58 0.48 -27.24
CA CYS A 16 15.18 0.84 -27.00
C CYS A 16 15.13 2.03 -26.03
N LEU A 17 15.27 3.24 -26.55
CA LEU A 17 15.27 4.48 -25.76
C LEU A 17 13.86 5.01 -25.56
N THR A 18 13.63 5.61 -24.39
CA THR A 18 12.39 6.35 -24.11
C THR A 18 12.23 7.51 -25.11
N PRO A 19 11.08 7.65 -25.78
CA PRO A 19 10.82 8.76 -26.69
C PRO A 19 11.01 10.12 -26.01
N LYS A 20 11.84 11.00 -26.61
CA LYS A 20 12.18 12.33 -26.07
C LYS A 20 11.24 13.44 -26.51
N SER A 21 10.29 13.16 -27.42
CA SER A 21 9.32 14.15 -27.90
C SER A 21 8.42 14.63 -26.76
N ARG A 22 8.05 15.92 -26.79
CA ARG A 22 7.22 16.57 -25.76
C ARG A 22 5.87 15.88 -25.59
N GLU A 23 5.30 15.33 -26.66
CA GLU A 23 4.02 14.63 -26.66
C GLU A 23 4.02 13.36 -25.80
N PHE A 24 5.16 12.66 -25.73
CA PHE A 24 5.30 11.40 -24.99
C PHE A 24 5.99 11.56 -23.64
N ARG A 25 6.34 12.80 -23.24
CA ARG A 25 7.04 13.06 -21.99
C ARG A 25 6.07 13.01 -20.80
N ILE A 26 6.42 12.25 -19.77
CA ILE A 26 5.68 12.23 -18.51
C ILE A 26 5.62 13.66 -17.94
N PRO A 27 4.42 14.18 -17.58
CA PRO A 27 4.29 15.51 -16.98
C PRO A 27 5.13 15.67 -15.71
N ALA A 28 5.60 16.88 -15.45
CA ALA A 28 6.27 17.20 -14.20
C ALA A 28 5.32 16.98 -13.01
N VAL A 29 5.85 16.43 -11.92
CA VAL A 29 5.09 16.20 -10.68
C VAL A 29 4.59 17.55 -10.17
N GLN A 30 3.28 17.72 -10.16
CA GLN A 30 2.63 18.88 -9.55
C GLN A 30 2.52 18.65 -8.04
N PRO A 31 2.60 19.70 -7.20
CA PRO A 31 2.33 19.56 -5.78
C PRO A 31 0.90 19.03 -5.57
N CYS A 32 0.74 18.05 -4.69
CA CYS A 32 -0.58 17.57 -4.32
C CYS A 32 -1.39 18.74 -3.70
N PRO A 33 -2.70 18.82 -3.97
CA PRO A 33 -3.54 19.75 -3.23
C PRO A 33 -3.45 19.47 -1.73
N PRO A 34 -3.64 20.49 -0.87
CA PRO A 34 -3.64 20.29 0.57
C PRO A 34 -4.70 19.26 0.98
N PRO A 35 -4.46 18.47 2.04
CA PRO A 35 -5.39 17.44 2.49
C PRO A 35 -6.75 18.07 2.82
N PRO A 36 -7.86 17.34 2.56
CA PRO A 36 -9.18 17.78 3.00
C PRO A 36 -9.18 18.06 4.50
N LYS A 37 -9.75 19.20 4.90
CA LYS A 37 -9.86 19.55 6.32
C LYS A 37 -10.70 18.47 7.02
N LYS A 38 -10.12 17.81 8.03
CA LYS A 38 -10.88 16.93 8.92
C LYS A 38 -12.04 17.71 9.49
N LYS A 39 -13.27 17.28 9.24
CA LYS A 39 -14.46 17.88 9.86
C LYS A 39 -14.28 17.75 11.38
N ARG A 40 -14.26 18.88 12.09
CA ARG A 40 -14.33 18.84 13.56
C ARG A 40 -15.64 18.17 13.94
N GLU A 41 -15.53 16.94 14.44
CA GLU A 41 -16.27 16.50 15.60
C GLU A 41 -17.80 16.38 15.49
N GLN A 42 -18.37 16.10 14.31
CA GLN A 42 -19.70 15.45 14.32
C GLN A 42 -19.66 14.02 14.87
N HIS A 43 -18.47 13.41 14.95
CA HIS A 43 -18.29 12.07 15.52
C HIS A 43 -17.37 12.01 16.74
N VAL A 44 -16.71 13.12 17.16
CA VAL A 44 -15.69 13.07 18.23
C VAL A 44 -15.88 14.09 19.36
N ALA A 45 -16.54 15.24 19.16
CA ALA A 45 -16.70 16.22 20.26
C ALA A 45 -18.05 16.95 20.32
N GLY A 46 -19.12 16.38 19.75
CA GLY A 46 -20.45 16.98 19.91
C GLY A 46 -21.63 16.13 19.45
N GLY A 47 -21.39 15.11 18.61
CA GLY A 47 -22.39 14.09 18.30
C GLY A 47 -22.30 12.95 19.29
N LYS A 48 -23.43 12.65 19.96
CA LYS A 48 -23.63 11.50 20.85
C LYS A 48 -22.84 10.28 20.37
N LYS A 49 -22.11 9.60 21.27
CA LYS A 49 -21.53 8.28 20.98
C LYS A 49 -22.64 7.45 20.32
N ARG A 50 -22.38 6.92 19.13
CA ARG A 50 -23.36 6.10 18.43
C ARG A 50 -23.70 4.95 19.37
N ASP A 51 -24.99 4.75 19.63
CA ASP A 51 -25.43 3.59 20.39
C ASP A 51 -24.94 2.32 19.69
N PRO A 52 -24.65 1.25 20.45
CA PRO A 52 -24.35 -0.04 19.87
C PRO A 52 -25.44 -0.47 18.86
N PRO A 53 -25.10 -1.27 17.84
CA PRO A 53 -26.10 -1.84 16.95
C PRO A 53 -27.18 -2.57 17.75
N LYS A 54 -28.44 -2.49 17.29
CA LYS A 54 -29.61 -3.06 17.99
C LYS A 54 -29.46 -4.55 18.32
N ASN A 55 -28.72 -5.29 17.51
CA ASN A 55 -28.51 -6.73 17.66
C ASN A 55 -27.13 -7.08 18.25
N GLY A 56 -26.46 -6.10 18.86
CA GLY A 56 -25.07 -6.23 19.27
C GLY A 56 -24.10 -6.21 18.09
N TYR A 57 -22.82 -6.25 18.40
CA TYR A 57 -21.77 -6.44 17.40
C TYR A 57 -21.69 -7.92 17.02
N PHE A 58 -20.97 -8.23 15.94
CA PHE A 58 -20.73 -9.61 15.55
C PHE A 58 -20.04 -10.39 16.68
N HIS A 59 -20.73 -11.41 17.21
CA HIS A 59 -20.23 -12.32 18.23
C HIS A 59 -20.15 -13.73 17.64
N HIS A 60 -18.96 -14.12 17.16
CA HIS A 60 -18.64 -15.50 16.85
C HIS A 60 -17.97 -16.15 18.06
N PRO A 61 -18.28 -17.41 18.43
CA PRO A 61 -17.63 -18.07 19.58
C PRO A 61 -16.08 -18.05 19.49
N ASP A 62 -15.54 -18.02 18.28
CA ASP A 62 -14.10 -18.02 18.04
C ASP A 62 -13.42 -16.66 18.30
N ILE A 63 -14.13 -15.53 18.24
CA ILE A 63 -13.51 -14.21 18.47
C ILE A 63 -13.09 -14.03 19.93
N ASP A 64 -13.86 -14.58 20.87
CA ASP A 64 -13.54 -14.53 22.29
C ASP A 64 -12.29 -15.35 22.61
N ALA A 65 -11.98 -16.37 21.79
CA ALA A 65 -10.78 -17.18 21.96
C ALA A 65 -9.49 -16.38 21.72
N LEU A 66 -9.52 -15.37 20.85
CA LEU A 66 -8.38 -14.49 20.57
C LEU A 66 -7.94 -13.70 21.81
N PHE A 67 -8.90 -13.30 22.65
CA PHE A 67 -8.63 -12.51 23.87
C PHE A 67 -8.33 -13.37 25.10
N ARG A 68 -8.52 -14.70 25.02
CA ARG A 68 -8.15 -15.65 26.10
C ARG A 68 -6.66 -15.92 26.16
N LEU A 69 -5.92 -15.52 25.14
CA LEU A 69 -4.46 -15.56 25.17
C LEU A 69 -3.98 -14.60 26.25
N LYS A 70 -3.43 -15.16 27.33
CA LYS A 70 -2.68 -14.37 28.30
C LYS A 70 -1.61 -13.60 27.51
N PRO A 71 -1.41 -12.30 27.75
CA PRO A 71 -0.28 -11.61 27.15
C PRO A 71 0.96 -12.42 27.50
N GLN A 72 1.64 -12.96 26.48
CA GLN A 72 2.97 -13.53 26.68
C GLN A 72 3.79 -12.36 27.17
N ARG A 73 4.10 -12.34 28.46
CA ARG A 73 5.14 -11.50 29.02
C ARG A 73 6.46 -12.03 28.44
N GLY A 74 6.71 -11.66 27.18
CA GLY A 74 8.04 -11.73 26.58
C GLY A 74 8.96 -10.94 27.49
N GLY A 75 9.98 -11.64 27.99
CA GLY A 75 10.80 -11.22 29.11
C GLY A 75 11.43 -9.84 28.92
N ALA A 76 11.62 -9.16 30.05
CA ALA A 76 12.52 -8.04 30.14
C ALA A 76 13.90 -8.46 29.62
N TYR A 77 14.31 -7.93 28.47
CA TYR A 77 15.72 -7.74 28.21
C TYR A 77 16.11 -6.43 28.89
N ALA A 78 17.07 -6.54 29.80
CA ALA A 78 17.74 -5.45 30.49
C ALA A 78 18.71 -4.72 29.54
#